data_AF-R4UKT5-F1
#
_entry.id   AF-R4UKT5-F1
#
_cell.length_a   1.000
_cell.length_b   1.000
_cell.length_c   1.000
_cell.angle_alpha   90.00
_cell.angle_beta   90.00
_cell.angle_gamma   90.00
#
_symmetry.space_group_name_H-M   'P 1'
#
loop_
_entity.id
_entity.type
_entity.pdbx_description
1 polymer ?
#
loop_
_entity_poly.entity_id
_entity_poly.type
_entity_poly.pdbx_seq_one_letter_code
_entity_poly.pdbx_strand_id
1 'polypeptide(L)'
;MHGARRVITFCLLTAVLPTVLLVIPLYLRHSIYADVIYAVAESDVLEIVDGISTVFCQAHSLKMNSSFHAFQLSGLPDLSPNRKHIRLKKSMSLPDDTLEYWGFYLLKGSTVVLSVCSRFVLCFCQISLYLYSRSGVLNLFM
;
A
#
# COMPACT_ATOMS: atom_id res chain seq x y z
N MET A 1 54.88 -14.30 9.74
CA MET A 1 53.40 -14.35 9.57
C MET A 1 52.90 -13.77 8.24
N HIS A 2 53.72 -13.71 7.17
CA HIS A 2 53.31 -13.15 5.87
C HIS A 2 52.58 -14.16 4.95
N GLY A 3 52.90 -15.46 5.07
CA GLY A 3 52.30 -16.52 4.24
C GLY A 3 50.82 -16.76 4.53
N ALA A 4 50.44 -16.90 5.80
CA ALA A 4 49.06 -17.12 6.21
C ALA A 4 48.11 -15.98 5.75
N ARG A 5 48.58 -14.72 5.82
CA ARG A 5 47.81 -13.56 5.36
C ARG A 5 47.51 -13.64 3.86
N ARG A 6 48.47 -14.06 3.03
CA ARG A 6 48.26 -14.24 1.58
C ARG A 6 47.26 -15.34 1.27
N VAL A 7 47.31 -16.47 2.00
CA VAL A 7 46.37 -17.60 1.81
C VAL A 7 44.94 -17.18 2.17
N ILE A 8 44.76 -16.47 3.30
CA ILE A 8 43.47 -15.94 3.71
C ILE A 8 42.92 -14.96 2.68
N THR A 9 43.75 -14.02 2.20
CA THR A 9 43.33 -13.07 1.15
C THR A 9 42.92 -13.79 -0.13
N PHE A 10 43.66 -14.83 -0.54
CA PHE A 10 43.31 -15.62 -1.72
C PHE A 10 41.96 -16.31 -1.53
N CYS A 11 41.75 -16.98 -0.39
CA CYS A 11 40.49 -17.65 -0.05
C CYS A 11 39.30 -16.69 0.00
N LEU A 12 39.48 -15.50 0.58
CA LEU A 12 38.46 -14.46 0.61
C LEU A 12 38.09 -13.97 -0.80
N LEU A 13 39.09 -13.74 -1.66
CA LEU A 13 38.85 -13.23 -3.01
C LEU A 13 38.29 -14.28 -3.97
N THR A 14 38.69 -15.54 -3.85
CA THR A 14 38.33 -16.59 -4.83
C THR A 14 37.15 -17.45 -4.41
N ALA A 15 36.86 -17.59 -3.11
CA ALA A 15 35.75 -18.41 -2.63
C ALA A 15 34.66 -17.57 -1.99
N VAL A 16 35.00 -16.72 -1.03
CA VAL A 16 33.99 -15.98 -0.24
C VAL A 16 33.36 -14.84 -1.03
N LEU A 17 34.16 -14.01 -1.68
CA LEU A 17 33.66 -12.89 -2.47
C LEU A 17 32.68 -13.32 -3.59
N PRO A 18 33.01 -14.30 -4.47
CA PRO A 18 32.08 -14.68 -5.55
C PRO A 18 30.83 -15.38 -5.03
N THR A 19 30.93 -16.17 -3.95
CA THR A 19 29.74 -16.79 -3.33
C THR A 19 28.81 -15.73 -2.77
N VAL A 20 29.33 -14.73 -2.07
CA VAL A 20 28.53 -13.60 -1.56
C VAL A 20 27.91 -12.80 -2.71
N LEU A 21 28.67 -12.53 -3.78
CA LEU A 21 28.16 -11.80 -4.95
C LEU A 21 27.01 -12.52 -5.67
N LEU A 22 26.95 -13.86 -5.59
CA LEU A 22 25.85 -14.66 -6.15
C LEU A 22 24.68 -14.82 -5.17
N VAL A 23 24.97 -15.09 -3.89
CA VAL A 23 23.94 -15.36 -2.88
C VAL A 23 23.14 -14.10 -2.57
N ILE A 24 23.77 -12.92 -2.49
CA ILE A 24 23.07 -11.65 -2.19
C ILE A 24 21.95 -11.35 -3.19
N PRO A 25 22.19 -11.23 -4.52
CA PRO A 25 21.13 -10.89 -5.46
C PRO A 25 20.04 -11.97 -5.53
N LEU A 26 20.40 -13.25 -5.36
CA LEU A 26 19.43 -14.34 -5.29
C LEU A 26 18.53 -14.23 -4.04
N TYR A 27 19.14 -13.96 -2.88
CA TYR A 27 18.42 -13.76 -1.63
C TYR A 27 17.49 -12.54 -1.70
N LEU A 28 17.99 -11.43 -2.22
CA LEU A 28 17.20 -10.22 -2.44
C LEU A 28 15.99 -10.51 -3.35
N ARG A 29 16.22 -11.16 -4.51
CA ARG A 29 15.18 -11.43 -5.50
C ARG A 29 14.10 -12.38 -4.99
N HIS A 30 14.47 -13.42 -4.25
CA HIS A 30 13.53 -14.49 -3.90
C HIS A 30 12.96 -14.39 -2.50
N SER A 31 13.65 -13.73 -1.56
CA SER A 31 13.19 -13.64 -0.18
C SER A 31 12.68 -12.26 0.20
N ILE A 32 13.35 -11.17 -0.24
CA ILE A 32 12.96 -9.81 0.15
C ILE A 32 11.93 -9.24 -0.84
N TYR A 33 12.19 -9.37 -2.14
CA TYR A 33 11.35 -8.84 -3.21
C TYR A 33 10.43 -9.90 -3.82
N ALA A 34 9.97 -10.85 -3.00
CA ALA A 34 9.01 -11.85 -3.43
C ALA A 34 7.63 -11.22 -3.73
N ASP A 35 6.83 -11.91 -4.55
CA ASP A 35 5.48 -11.47 -4.88
C ASP A 35 4.60 -11.42 -3.62
N VAL A 36 3.94 -10.28 -3.39
CA VAL A 36 3.07 -10.04 -2.24
C VAL A 36 1.61 -10.00 -2.70
N ILE A 37 0.73 -10.62 -1.92
CA ILE A 37 -0.71 -10.60 -2.15
C ILE A 37 -1.33 -9.51 -1.26
N TYR A 38 -2.03 -8.57 -1.88
CA TYR A 38 -2.81 -7.55 -1.18
C TYR A 38 -4.29 -7.92 -1.21
N ALA A 39 -4.94 -7.90 -0.05
CA ALA A 39 -6.39 -7.99 0.03
C ALA A 39 -6.97 -6.58 -0.16
N VAL A 40 -7.72 -6.39 -1.25
CA VAL A 40 -8.33 -5.10 -1.64
C VAL A 40 -9.80 -5.30 -2.03
N ALA A 41 -10.65 -4.33 -1.72
CA ALA A 41 -12.01 -4.24 -2.22
C ALA A 41 -12.08 -3.37 -3.50
N GLU A 42 -13.18 -3.46 -4.26
CA GLU A 42 -13.32 -2.78 -5.57
C GLU A 42 -13.15 -1.25 -5.52
N SER A 43 -13.39 -0.63 -4.37
CA SER A 43 -13.29 0.84 -4.18
C SER A 43 -12.04 1.27 -3.38
N ASP A 44 -11.16 0.35 -3.00
CA ASP A 44 -9.97 0.69 -2.22
C ASP A 44 -8.88 1.34 -3.07
N VAL A 45 -8.27 2.40 -2.53
CA VAL A 45 -7.10 3.05 -3.11
C VAL A 45 -5.92 2.84 -2.17
N LEU A 46 -4.92 2.10 -2.65
CA LEU A 46 -3.75 1.71 -1.86
C LEU A 46 -2.45 2.10 -2.57
N GLU A 47 -1.47 2.53 -1.77
CA GLU A 47 -0.08 2.69 -2.23
C GLU A 47 0.64 1.34 -2.19
N ILE A 48 1.20 0.92 -3.33
CA ILE A 48 2.01 -0.31 -3.41
C ILE A 48 3.44 0.04 -3.06
N VAL A 49 3.89 -0.39 -1.89
CA VAL A 49 5.28 -0.19 -1.45
C VAL A 49 6.04 -1.50 -1.23
N ASP A 50 5.34 -2.57 -0.84
CA ASP A 50 5.98 -3.85 -0.54
C ASP A 50 6.20 -4.65 -1.83
N GLY A 51 7.33 -5.36 -1.90
CA GLY A 51 7.72 -6.17 -3.07
C GLY A 51 8.41 -5.39 -4.20
N ILE A 52 8.55 -4.07 -4.09
CA ILE A 52 9.27 -3.25 -5.10
C ILE A 52 10.76 -3.22 -4.78
N SER A 53 11.60 -3.67 -5.72
CA SER A 53 13.05 -3.68 -5.52
C SER A 53 13.67 -2.30 -5.70
N THR A 54 14.33 -1.77 -4.68
CA THR A 54 15.00 -0.44 -4.77
C THR A 54 16.28 -0.46 -5.63
N VAL A 55 16.83 -1.64 -5.88
CA VAL A 55 18.13 -1.80 -6.57
C VAL A 55 17.98 -2.25 -8.03
N PHE A 56 16.93 -3.02 -8.35
CA PHE A 56 16.80 -3.71 -9.64
C PHE A 56 15.49 -3.42 -10.38
N CYS A 57 14.67 -2.48 -9.91
CA CYS A 57 13.34 -2.27 -10.48
C CYS A 57 13.43 -1.50 -11.80
N GLN A 58 13.16 -2.19 -12.91
CA GLN A 58 12.93 -1.56 -14.21
C GLN A 58 11.42 -1.37 -14.47
N ALA A 59 10.61 -2.37 -14.12
CA ALA A 59 9.17 -2.38 -14.27
C ALA A 59 8.52 -3.26 -13.20
N HIS A 60 7.27 -2.97 -12.85
CA HIS A 60 6.48 -3.73 -11.90
C HIS A 60 5.14 -4.13 -12.52
N SER A 61 4.72 -5.39 -12.34
CA SER A 61 3.49 -5.92 -12.92
C SER A 61 2.50 -6.23 -11.81
N LEU A 62 1.37 -5.52 -11.84
CA LEU A 62 0.24 -5.78 -10.97
C LEU A 62 -0.74 -6.71 -11.69
N LYS A 63 -1.29 -7.69 -10.96
CA LYS A 63 -2.24 -8.66 -11.48
C LYS A 63 -3.44 -8.76 -10.55
N MET A 64 -4.63 -8.69 -11.12
CA MET A 64 -5.89 -8.92 -10.43
C MET A 64 -6.86 -9.60 -11.41
N ASN A 65 -7.78 -10.40 -10.87
CA ASN A 65 -8.78 -11.10 -11.69
C ASN A 65 -9.84 -10.14 -12.27
N SER A 66 -10.05 -8.98 -11.65
CA SER A 66 -10.98 -7.94 -12.09
C SER A 66 -10.24 -6.69 -12.61
N SER A 67 -10.97 -5.77 -13.24
CA SER A 67 -10.42 -4.52 -13.76
C SER A 67 -9.95 -3.61 -12.63
N PHE A 68 -8.76 -3.03 -12.76
CA PHE A 68 -8.25 -1.98 -11.87
C PHE A 68 -7.59 -0.86 -12.63
N HIS A 69 -7.48 0.27 -11.96
CA HIS A 69 -6.66 1.39 -12.39
C HIS A 69 -5.37 1.41 -11.58
N ALA A 70 -4.24 1.56 -12.27
CA ALA A 70 -2.93 1.75 -11.65
C ALA A 70 -2.32 3.06 -12.15
N PHE A 71 -1.75 3.82 -11.23
CA PHE A 71 -1.14 5.11 -11.52
C PHE A 71 0.31 5.09 -11.02
N GLN A 72 1.25 5.47 -11.86
CA GLN A 72 2.65 5.65 -11.48
C GLN A 72 2.90 7.15 -11.24
N LEU A 73 3.35 7.47 -10.04
CA LEU A 73 3.81 8.82 -9.69
C LEU A 73 5.29 8.93 -10.04
N SER A 74 5.71 10.10 -10.53
CA SER A 74 7.10 10.38 -10.92
C SER A 74 8.04 10.59 -9.72
N GLY A 75 7.50 10.84 -8.53
CA GLY A 75 8.25 11.07 -7.32
C GLY A 75 7.36 11.01 -6.08
N LEU A 76 7.95 11.25 -4.91
CA LEU A 76 7.18 11.34 -3.68
C LEU A 76 6.23 12.54 -3.77
N PRO A 77 4.95 12.37 -3.40
CA PRO A 77 4.01 13.48 -3.39
C PRO A 77 4.44 14.51 -2.34
N ASP A 78 4.51 15.77 -2.73
CA ASP A 78 4.76 16.87 -1.80
C ASP A 78 3.53 17.08 -0.91
N LEU A 79 3.72 16.84 0.39
CA LEU A 79 2.71 17.10 1.39
C LEU A 79 2.63 18.61 1.66
N SER A 80 1.53 19.23 1.25
CA SER A 80 1.29 20.62 1.60
C SER A 80 1.15 20.76 3.13
N PRO A 81 1.81 21.74 3.77
CA PRO A 81 1.60 22.02 5.18
C PRO A 81 0.18 22.53 5.47
N ASN A 82 -0.53 22.99 4.44
CA ASN A 82 -1.88 23.51 4.57
C ASN A 82 -2.91 22.40 4.43
N ARG A 83 -3.84 22.35 5.38
CA ARG A 83 -5.00 21.46 5.29
C ARG A 83 -5.92 21.93 4.16
N LYS A 84 -6.11 21.08 3.16
CA LYS A 84 -7.10 21.31 2.11
C LYS A 84 -8.45 20.77 2.58
N HIS A 85 -9.44 21.64 2.71
CA HIS A 85 -10.80 21.21 2.99
C HIS A 85 -11.49 20.78 1.69
N ILE A 86 -11.82 19.49 1.60
CA ILE A 86 -12.51 18.90 0.45
C ILE A 86 -13.94 18.57 0.88
N ARG A 87 -14.93 19.10 0.17
CA ARG A 87 -16.34 18.74 0.35
C ARG A 87 -16.76 17.82 -0.79
N LEU A 88 -17.13 16.60 -0.46
CA LEU A 88 -17.77 15.67 -1.39
C LEU A 88 -19.27 15.69 -1.12
N LYS A 89 -20.06 16.04 -2.14
CA LYS A 89 -21.53 15.92 -2.10
C LYS A 89 -21.94 14.90 -3.14
N LYS A 90 -22.41 13.74 -2.69
CA LYS A 90 -22.89 12.66 -3.55
C LYS A 90 -24.35 12.38 -3.21
N SER A 91 -25.17 12.25 -4.25
CA SER A 91 -26.54 11.73 -4.16
C SER A 91 -26.55 10.34 -4.77
N MET A 92 -27.20 9.39 -4.09
CA MET A 92 -27.34 8.02 -4.56
C MET A 92 -28.73 7.49 -4.20
N SER A 93 -29.24 6.57 -5.01
CA SER A 93 -30.37 5.70 -4.70
C SER A 93 -29.84 4.34 -4.25
N LEU A 94 -30.02 4.02 -2.98
CA LEU A 94 -29.67 2.71 -2.43
C LEU A 94 -30.96 1.89 -2.29
N PRO A 95 -31.04 0.68 -2.87
CA PRO A 95 -32.20 -0.21 -2.68
C PRO A 95 -32.25 -0.74 -1.23
N ASP A 96 -33.44 -1.17 -0.80
CA ASP A 96 -33.66 -1.68 0.56
C ASP A 96 -32.71 -2.86 0.88
N ASP A 97 -32.21 -2.89 2.12
CA ASP A 97 -31.30 -3.92 2.68
C ASP A 97 -29.93 -4.08 1.99
N THR A 98 -29.50 -3.09 1.19
CA THR A 98 -28.15 -3.09 0.61
C THR A 98 -27.17 -2.21 1.38
N LEU A 99 -25.93 -2.66 1.49
CA LEU A 99 -24.82 -1.91 2.10
C LEU A 99 -23.86 -1.49 0.99
N GLU A 100 -23.49 -0.21 0.98
CA GLU A 100 -22.47 0.32 0.08
C GLU A 100 -21.22 0.70 0.85
N TYR A 101 -20.07 0.22 0.39
CA TYR A 101 -18.78 0.46 1.03
C TYR A 101 -17.97 1.52 0.26
N TRP A 102 -17.50 2.53 1.01
CA TRP A 102 -16.70 3.63 0.49
C TRP A 102 -15.34 3.68 1.18
N GLY A 103 -14.27 3.44 0.42
CA GLY A 103 -12.89 3.62 0.87
C GLY A 103 -12.40 5.05 0.64
N PHE A 104 -11.79 5.66 1.66
CA PHE A 104 -11.06 6.93 1.53
C PHE A 104 -9.63 6.75 2.02
N TYR A 105 -8.65 7.13 1.19
CA TYR A 105 -7.27 7.24 1.64
C TYR A 105 -7.06 8.58 2.34
N LEU A 106 -6.84 8.54 3.65
CA LEU A 106 -6.66 9.72 4.49
C LEU A 106 -5.29 9.71 5.13
N LEU A 107 -4.61 10.86 5.10
CA LEU A 107 -3.33 11.02 5.76
C LEU A 107 -3.51 11.00 7.28
N LYS A 108 -2.45 10.61 8.01
CA LYS A 108 -2.47 10.60 9.47
C LYS A 108 -2.77 12.01 10.00
N GLY A 109 -3.77 12.12 10.87
CA GLY A 109 -4.21 13.41 11.44
C GLY A 109 -5.28 14.15 10.62
N SER A 110 -5.80 13.55 9.56
CA SER A 110 -7.00 14.04 8.87
C SER A 110 -8.24 13.96 9.76
N THR A 111 -9.13 14.95 9.63
CA THR A 111 -10.43 14.99 10.32
C THR A 111 -11.53 14.84 9.28
N VAL A 112 -12.46 13.93 9.51
CA VAL A 112 -13.59 13.64 8.61
C VAL A 112 -14.88 13.95 9.34
N VAL A 113 -15.77 14.67 8.67
CA VAL A 113 -17.14 14.94 9.13
C VAL A 113 -18.08 14.42 8.06
N LEU A 114 -18.95 13.49 8.42
CA LEU A 114 -19.99 12.98 7.53
C LEU A 114 -21.35 13.53 7.96
N SER A 115 -22.13 13.91 6.96
CA SER A 115 -23.52 14.34 7.14
C SER A 115 -24.34 13.64 6.09
N VAL A 116 -25.40 12.97 6.53
CA VAL A 116 -26.26 12.19 5.65
C VAL A 116 -27.69 12.68 5.75
N CYS A 117 -28.37 12.62 4.62
CA CYS A 117 -29.74 13.05 4.48
C CYS A 117 -30.48 11.98 3.68
N SER A 118 -31.49 11.36 4.29
CA SER A 118 -32.41 10.46 3.61
C SER A 118 -33.70 11.22 3.30
N ARG A 119 -34.35 10.87 2.19
CA ARG A 119 -35.63 11.48 1.81
C ARG A 119 -36.79 11.03 2.72
N PHE A 120 -36.66 9.84 3.32
CA PHE A 120 -37.71 9.20 4.11
C PHE A 120 -37.34 9.20 5.60
N VAL A 121 -38.24 9.72 6.44
CA VAL A 121 -38.03 9.92 7.90
C VAL A 121 -37.76 8.61 8.65
N LEU A 122 -38.29 7.48 8.17
CA LEU A 122 -38.12 6.15 8.79
C LEU A 122 -36.98 5.32 8.20
N CYS A 123 -36.23 5.88 7.24
CA CYS A 123 -35.08 5.19 6.67
C CYS A 123 -33.83 5.51 7.49
N PHE A 124 -33.47 4.60 8.41
CA PHE A 124 -32.22 4.65 9.15
C PHE A 124 -31.06 4.33 8.21
N CYS A 125 -30.38 5.36 7.72
CA CYS A 125 -29.13 5.19 6.99
C CYS A 125 -28.00 5.05 8.03
N GLN A 126 -27.64 3.81 8.34
CA GLN A 126 -26.53 3.52 9.26
C GLN A 126 -25.21 3.55 8.48
N ILE A 127 -24.28 4.38 8.92
CA ILE A 127 -22.98 4.55 8.25
C ILE A 127 -21.90 4.08 9.19
N SER A 128 -21.25 3.00 8.81
CA SER A 128 -20.03 2.55 9.46
C SER A 128 -18.84 3.07 8.66
N LEU A 129 -18.08 4.00 9.25
CA LEU A 129 -16.79 4.37 8.68
C LEU A 129 -15.73 3.37 9.13
N TYR A 130 -15.22 2.61 8.18
CA TYR A 130 -14.03 1.81 8.36
C TYR A 130 -12.83 2.64 7.89
N LEU A 131 -12.14 3.28 8.84
CA LEU A 131 -10.88 3.94 8.55
C LEU A 131 -9.77 2.89 8.58
N TYR A 132 -9.30 2.49 7.40
CA TYR A 132 -8.14 1.63 7.28
C TYR A 132 -6.86 2.45 7.49
N SER A 133 -6.38 2.49 8.74
CA SER A 133 -5.06 3.01 9.06
C SER A 133 -4.08 1.85 9.13
N ARG A 134 -2.83 2.04 8.67
CA ARG A 134 -1.71 1.07 8.75
C ARG A 134 -1.49 0.48 10.17
N SER A 135 -2.14 1.03 11.19
CA SER A 135 -2.03 0.67 12.61
C SER A 135 -3.32 0.06 13.21
N GLY A 136 -4.35 -0.21 12.41
CA GLY A 136 -5.61 -0.79 12.86
C GLY A 136 -6.83 -0.17 12.20
N VAL A 137 -7.90 -0.97 12.14
CA VAL A 137 -9.24 -0.55 11.68
C VAL A 137 -9.87 0.31 12.77
N LEU A 138 -9.98 1.62 12.54
CA LEU A 138 -10.82 2.46 13.39
C LEU A 138 -12.26 2.32 12.91
N ASN A 139 -13.07 1.60 13.68
CA ASN A 139 -14.51 1.57 13.53
C ASN A 139 -15.08 2.86 14.13
N LEU A 140 -15.50 3.79 13.30
CA LEU A 140 -16.41 4.85 13.74
C LEU A 140 -17.84 4.39 13.41
N PHE A 141 -18.55 3.93 14.44
CA PHE A 141 -20.00 3.80 14.40
C PHE A 141 -20.59 5.17 14.73
N MET A 142 -21.41 5.71 13.82
CA MET A 142 -22.15 6.95 14.03
C MET A 142 -23.64 6.74 13.71
#